data_AF-A0A7C5W249-F1
#
_entry.id   AF-A0A7C5W249-F1
#
_cell.length_a   1.000
_cell.length_b   1.000
_cell.length_c   1.000
_cell.angle_alpha   90.00
_cell.angle_beta   90.00
_cell.angle_gamma   90.00
#
_symmetry.space_group_name_H-M   'P 1'
#
loop_
_entity.id
_entity.type
_entity.pdbx_description
1 polymer ?
#
loop_
_entity_poly.entity_id
_entity_poly.type
_entity_poly.pdbx_seq_one_letter_code
_entity_poly.pdbx_strand_id
1 'polypeptide(L)'
;MNRKQIEQEWEKLRSLSIKDRPQIDGHYPSDIVKRRELLLIAQVYLSNLINAKNKKNRSLEKLESKIYHKIISRYSSWNTYEKDPPKI
;
A
#
# COMPACT_ATOMS: atom_id res chain seq x y z
N MET A 1 13.10 -18.91 -4.74
CA MET A 1 13.13 -18.33 -6.10
C MET A 1 14.57 -18.23 -6.55
N ASN A 2 14.91 -18.75 -7.73
CA ASN A 2 16.26 -18.65 -8.30
C ASN A 2 16.46 -17.26 -8.93
N ARG A 3 17.71 -16.76 -8.96
CA ARG A 3 18.12 -15.49 -9.59
C ARG A 3 17.56 -15.31 -11.01
N LYS A 4 17.56 -16.37 -11.84
CA LYS A 4 16.95 -16.33 -13.19
C LYS A 4 15.45 -16.05 -13.17
N GLN A 5 14.72 -16.58 -12.19
CA GLN A 5 13.28 -16.35 -12.05
C GLN A 5 13.01 -14.91 -11.56
N ILE A 6 13.88 -14.38 -10.71
CA ILE A 6 13.80 -12.98 -10.26
C ILE A 6 14.01 -12.01 -11.43
N GLU A 7 15.00 -12.26 -12.29
CA GLU A 7 15.27 -11.44 -13.48
C GLU A 7 14.12 -11.48 -14.49
N GLN A 8 13.51 -12.65 -14.71
CA GLN A 8 12.35 -12.79 -15.59
C GLN A 8 11.11 -12.03 -15.07
N GLU A 9 10.81 -12.16 -13.78
CA GLU A 9 9.73 -11.40 -13.16
C GLU A 9 10.02 -9.88 -13.17
N TRP A 10 11.27 -9.49 -12.97
CA TRP A 10 11.68 -8.09 -13.05
C TRP A 10 11.48 -7.50 -14.44
N GLU A 11 11.90 -8.18 -15.50
CA GLU A 11 11.69 -7.71 -16.87
C GLU A 11 10.20 -7.68 -17.26
N LYS A 12 9.40 -8.61 -16.74
CA LYS A 12 7.94 -8.59 -16.91
C LYS A 12 7.30 -7.38 -16.21
N LEU A 13 7.73 -7.04 -15.01
CA LEU A 13 7.25 -5.85 -14.30
C LEU A 13 7.71 -4.56 -15.00
N ARG A 14 8.94 -4.56 -15.54
CA ARG A 14 9.50 -3.43 -16.29
C ARG A 14 8.75 -3.16 -17.58
N SER A 15 8.37 -4.19 -18.33
CA SER A 15 7.59 -4.03 -19.56
C SER A 15 6.19 -3.48 -19.27
N LEU A 16 5.50 -4.02 -18.26
CA LEU A 16 4.16 -3.59 -17.86
C LEU A 16 4.12 -2.14 -17.34
N SER A 17 5.19 -1.70 -16.67
CA SER A 17 5.25 -0.35 -16.08
C SER A 17 5.62 0.75 -17.08
N ILE A 18 6.39 0.42 -18.12
CA ILE A 18 6.91 1.40 -19.09
C ILE A 18 6.14 1.38 -20.41
N LYS A 19 5.77 0.20 -20.94
CA LYS A 19 5.13 0.07 -22.25
C LYS A 19 3.61 0.10 -22.20
N ASP A 20 3.02 -0.49 -21.16
CA ASP A 20 1.56 -0.60 -21.02
C ASP A 20 0.99 0.43 -20.04
N ARG A 21 1.71 1.53 -19.79
CA ARG A 21 1.14 2.62 -19.00
C ARG A 21 -0.04 3.17 -19.81
N PRO A 22 -1.29 3.09 -19.29
CA PRO A 22 -2.43 3.63 -20.02
C PRO A 22 -2.14 5.10 -20.32
N GLN A 23 -2.38 5.55 -21.55
CA GLN A 23 -2.38 6.97 -21.87
C GLN A 23 -3.56 7.57 -21.10
N ILE A 24 -3.24 8.26 -20.01
CA ILE A 24 -4.24 8.94 -19.18
C ILE A 24 -4.11 10.41 -19.50
N ASP A 25 -4.83 10.86 -20.53
CA ASP A 25 -4.96 12.29 -20.84
C ASP A 25 -5.97 12.98 -19.88
N GLY A 26 -5.93 12.60 -18.59
CA GLY A 26 -6.87 13.06 -17.58
C GLY A 26 -6.45 12.71 -16.16
N HIS A 27 -7.11 13.33 -15.18
CA HIS A 27 -6.89 13.03 -13.78
C HIS A 27 -7.29 11.58 -13.47
N TYR A 28 -6.50 10.90 -12.63
CA TYR A 28 -6.92 9.60 -12.10
C TYR A 28 -8.29 9.73 -11.40
N PRO A 29 -9.18 8.75 -11.54
CA PRO A 29 -10.43 8.69 -10.78
C PRO A 29 -10.16 8.92 -9.28
N SER A 30 -11.01 9.73 -8.64
CA SER A 30 -10.77 10.16 -7.25
C SER A 30 -10.59 8.99 -6.27
N ASP A 31 -11.24 7.85 -6.52
CA ASP A 31 -11.13 6.66 -5.69
C ASP A 31 -9.78 5.95 -5.86
N ILE A 32 -9.20 5.99 -7.07
CA ILE A 32 -7.84 5.50 -7.31
C ILE A 32 -6.82 6.37 -6.56
N VAL A 33 -7.03 7.70 -6.55
CA VAL A 33 -6.18 8.62 -5.80
C VAL A 33 -6.25 8.32 -4.30
N LYS A 34 -7.45 8.24 -3.72
CA LYS A 34 -7.65 7.92 -2.29
C LYS A 34 -7.06 6.56 -1.90
N ARG A 35 -7.22 5.55 -2.75
CA ARG A 35 -6.62 4.22 -2.54
C ARG A 35 -5.09 4.28 -2.50
N ARG A 36 -4.48 5.05 -3.40
CA ARG A 36 -3.04 5.26 -3.42
C ARG A 36 -2.56 6.04 -2.19
N GLU A 37 -3.28 7.07 -1.78
CA GLU A 37 -2.97 7.81 -0.55
C GLU A 37 -2.98 6.89 0.67
N LEU A 38 -3.97 6.01 0.80
CA LEU A 38 -3.99 5.02 1.89
C LEU A 38 -2.78 4.07 1.86
N LEU A 39 -2.37 3.60 0.69
CA LEU A 39 -1.16 2.77 0.56
C LEU A 39 0.11 3.54 0.92
N LEU A 40 0.24 4.79 0.48
CA LEU A 40 1.37 5.65 0.83
C LEU A 40 1.45 5.88 2.35
N ILE A 41 0.31 6.15 2.99
CA ILE A 41 0.23 6.27 4.44
C ILE A 41 0.63 4.94 5.09
N ALA A 42 0.13 3.79 4.61
CA ALA A 42 0.51 2.49 5.14
C ALA A 42 2.04 2.24 5.06
N GLN A 43 2.69 2.65 3.96
CA GLN A 43 4.14 2.55 3.81
C GLN A 43 4.91 3.36 4.87
N VAL A 44 4.44 4.57 5.19
CA VAL A 44 5.04 5.40 6.26
C VAL A 44 4.96 4.68 7.62
N TYR A 45 3.78 4.19 8.00
CA TYR A 45 3.60 3.47 9.26
C TYR A 45 4.37 2.15 9.32
N LEU A 46 4.52 1.45 8.19
CA LEU A 46 5.36 0.26 8.11
C LEU A 46 6.84 0.59 8.33
N SER A 47 7.32 1.69 7.74
CA SER A 47 8.69 2.17 7.95
C SER A 47 8.93 2.55 9.42
N ASN A 48 8.00 3.27 10.03
CA ASN A 48 8.06 3.62 11.45
C ASN A 48 8.06 2.39 12.35
N LEU A 49 7.25 1.37 12.04
CA LEU A 49 7.24 0.10 12.74
C LEU A 49 8.60 -0.59 12.69
N ILE A 50 9.23 -0.65 11.51
CA ILE A 50 10.58 -1.20 11.34
C ILE A 50 11.60 -0.41 12.18
N ASN A 51 11.53 0.92 12.15
CA ASN A 51 12.39 1.78 12.96
C ASN A 51 12.18 1.55 14.47
N ALA A 52 10.94 1.41 14.92
CA ALA A 52 10.60 1.13 16.32
C ALA A 52 11.16 -0.21 16.78
N LYS A 53 11.08 -1.26 15.94
CA LYS A 53 11.69 -2.57 16.17
C LYS A 53 13.21 -2.47 16.30
N ASN A 54 13.86 -1.75 15.39
CA ASN A 54 15.31 -1.55 15.42
C ASN A 54 15.76 -0.83 16.71
N LYS A 55 14.96 0.13 17.19
CA LYS A 55 15.19 0.85 18.45
C LYS A 55 14.71 0.10 19.70
N LYS A 56 14.14 -1.11 19.54
CA LYS A 56 13.52 -1.91 20.62
C LYS A 56 12.45 -1.16 21.43
N ASN A 57 11.79 -0.17 20.83
CA ASN A 57 10.73 0.60 21.48
C ASN A 57 9.37 -0.10 21.34
N ARG A 58 9.04 -0.93 22.33
CA ARG A 58 7.81 -1.74 22.38
C ARG A 58 6.51 -0.91 22.32
N SER A 59 6.50 0.27 22.94
CA SER A 59 5.31 1.14 22.95
C SER A 59 5.02 1.67 21.54
N LEU A 60 6.05 2.20 20.89
CA LEU A 60 5.96 2.70 19.53
C LEU A 60 5.66 1.58 18.54
N GLU A 61 6.30 0.41 18.68
CA GLU A 61 6.00 -0.76 17.86
C GLU A 61 4.51 -1.13 17.90
N LYS A 62 3.92 -1.18 19.10
CA LYS A 62 2.48 -1.51 19.27
C LYS A 62 1.58 -0.44 18.62
N LEU A 63 1.92 0.84 18.78
CA LEU A 63 1.17 1.94 18.21
C LEU A 63 1.20 1.92 16.67
N GLU A 64 2.40 1.91 16.08
CA GLU A 64 2.61 1.93 14.63
C GLU A 64 1.98 0.69 13.98
N SER A 65 2.14 -0.48 14.61
CA SER A 65 1.50 -1.73 14.15
C SER A 65 -0.02 -1.61 14.13
N LYS A 66 -0.65 -1.07 15.19
CA LYS A 66 -2.10 -0.91 15.24
C LYS A 66 -2.61 0.03 14.13
N ILE A 67 -1.89 1.13 13.88
CA ILE A 67 -2.26 2.10 12.86
C ILE A 67 -2.11 1.49 11.46
N TYR A 68 -0.97 0.84 11.18
CA TYR A 68 -0.72 0.13 9.92
C TYR A 68 -1.84 -0.87 9.60
N HIS A 69 -2.20 -1.74 10.56
CA HIS A 69 -3.26 -2.74 10.35
C HIS A 69 -4.62 -2.08 10.10
N LYS A 70 -4.94 -0.97 10.76
CA LYS A 70 -6.19 -0.23 10.52
C LYS A 70 -6.24 0.34 9.09
N ILE A 71 -5.14 0.89 8.60
CA ILE A 71 -5.06 1.44 7.24
C ILE A 71 -5.18 0.33 6.19
N ILE A 72 -4.40 -0.76 6.35
CA ILE A 72 -4.46 -1.90 5.43
C ILE A 72 -5.84 -2.56 5.46
N SER A 73 -6.46 -2.73 6.63
CA SER A 73 -7.82 -3.25 6.74
C SER A 73 -8.81 -2.38 5.96
N ARG A 74 -8.74 -1.05 6.09
CA ARG A 74 -9.57 -0.11 5.33
C ARG A 74 -9.31 -0.19 3.82
N TYR A 75 -8.06 -0.34 3.42
CA TYR A 75 -7.69 -0.52 2.01
C TYR A 75 -8.23 -1.84 1.44
N SER A 76 -8.08 -2.95 2.16
CA SER A 76 -8.54 -4.28 1.72
C SER A 76 -10.07 -4.41 1.67
N SER A 77 -10.78 -3.69 2.53
CA SER A 77 -12.25 -3.69 2.59
C SER A 77 -12.90 -2.58 1.77
N TRP A 78 -12.15 -1.91 0.90
CA TRP A 78 -12.62 -0.74 0.16
C TRP A 78 -13.92 -0.99 -0.63
N ASN A 79 -14.02 -2.12 -1.35
CA ASN A 79 -15.23 -2.49 -2.11
C ASN A 79 -16.44 -2.79 -1.21
N THR A 80 -16.22 -3.07 0.08
CA THR A 80 -17.25 -3.30 1.09
C THR A 80 -17.66 -1.99 1.76
N TYR A 81 -16.70 -1.08 2.00
CA TYR A 81 -16.92 0.26 2.57
C TYR A 81 -17.73 1.20 1.65
N GLU A 82 -17.59 1.08 0.33
CA GLU A 82 -18.39 1.85 -0.62
C GLU A 82 -19.85 1.42 -0.66
N LYS A 83 -20.15 0.18 -0.28
CA LYS A 83 -21.52 -0.37 -0.29
C LYS A 83 -22.28 -0.14 1.02
N ASP A 84 -21.57 -0.06 2.15
CA ASP A 84 -22.14 0.23 3.47
C ASP A 84 -21.13 1.01 4.33
N PRO A 85 -21.05 2.35 4.19
CA PRO A 85 -20.20 3.14 5.06
C PRO A 85 -20.74 3.07 6.51
N PRO A 86 -19.88 2.96 7.53
CA PRO A 86 -20.32 2.94 8.91
C PRO A 86 -21.07 4.23 9.23
N LYS A 87 -22.32 4.09 9.70
CA LYS A 87 -23.14 5.21 10.17
C LYS A 87 -22.48 5.80 11.42
N ILE A 88 -22.17 7.10 11.35
CA ILE A 88 -21.65 7.90 12.46
C ILE A 88 -22.83 8.32 13.33
#